data_AF-A0A401ULA5-F1
#
_entry.id   AF-A0A401ULA5-F1
#
_cell.length_a   1.000
_cell.length_b   1.000
_cell.length_c   1.000
_cell.angle_alpha   90.00
_cell.angle_beta   90.00
_cell.angle_gamma   90.00
#
_symmetry.space_group_name_H-M   'P 1'
#
loop_
_entity.id
_entity.type
_entity.pdbx_description
1 polymer ?
#
loop_
_entity_poly.entity_id
_entity_poly.type
_entity_poly.pdbx_seq_one_letter_code
_entity_poly.pdbx_strand_id
1 'polypeptide(L)' 'MELKLPKKSEFKLDFDSTSGDLKNDFPIKITEETDKHEIKGTVGNGNKTIKIDTTSGNAILNAFGE' A
#
# COMPACT_ATOMS: atom_id res chain seq x y z
N MET A 1 3.81 0.05 -11.44
CA MET A 1 2.61 0.91 -11.34
C MET A 1 2.82 1.94 -10.25
N GLU A 2 2.42 3.19 -10.48
CA GLU A 2 2.44 4.23 -9.45
C GLU A 2 1.03 4.68 -9.08
N LEU A 3 0.76 4.82 -7.80
CA LEU A 3 -0.49 5.36 -7.27
C LEU A 3 -0.17 6.58 -6.41
N LYS A 4 -0.78 7.72 -6.73
CA LYS A 4 -0.59 8.98 -6.02
C LYS A 4 -1.80 9.20 -5.12
N LEU A 5 -1.55 9.36 -3.82
CA LEU A 5 -2.58 9.64 -2.81
C LEU A 5 -2.22 10.90 -2.00
N PRO A 6 -3.20 11.66 -1.50
CA PRO A 6 -2.93 12.80 -0.63
C PRO A 6 -2.13 12.41 0.62
N LYS A 7 -1.16 13.22 1.08
CA LYS A 7 -0.40 12.94 2.34
C LYS A 7 -1.29 12.77 3.57
N LYS A 8 -2.42 13.49 3.63
CA LYS A 8 -3.44 13.38 4.69
C LYS A 8 -4.48 12.28 4.43
N SER A 9 -4.33 11.48 3.38
CA SER A 9 -5.24 10.36 3.15
C SER A 9 -4.91 9.23 4.10
N GLU A 10 -5.93 8.84 4.84
CA GLU A 10 -5.87 7.70 5.72
C GLU A 10 -6.59 6.54 5.01
N PHE A 11 -5.92 5.41 4.88
CA PHE A 11 -6.45 4.23 4.20
C PHE A 11 -5.78 2.95 4.69
N LYS A 12 -6.46 1.82 4.49
CA LYS A 12 -5.93 0.48 4.64
C LYS A 12 -5.29 0.05 3.32
N LEU A 13 -4.10 -0.50 3.38
CA LEU A 13 -3.42 -1.12 2.25
C LEU A 13 -3.59 -2.63 2.34
N ASP A 14 -4.01 -3.25 1.26
CA ASP A 14 -4.07 -4.70 1.11
C ASP A 14 -3.29 -5.02 -0.18
N PHE A 15 -2.03 -5.42 -0.02
CA PHE A 15 -1.11 -5.68 -1.12
C PHE A 15 -0.97 -7.18 -1.31
N ASP A 16 -1.34 -7.65 -2.50
CA ASP A 16 -1.15 -9.00 -2.98
C ASP A 16 -0.27 -8.94 -4.24
N SER A 17 0.81 -9.70 -4.24
CA SER A 17 1.66 -9.82 -5.40
C SER A 17 2.15 -11.25 -5.58
N THR A 18 2.35 -11.68 -6.82
CA THR A 18 3.03 -12.96 -7.08
C THR A 18 4.55 -12.75 -7.23
N SER A 19 4.99 -11.61 -7.74
CA SER A 19 6.41 -11.27 -7.93
C SER A 19 6.62 -9.77 -8.12
N GLY A 20 7.29 -9.12 -7.17
CA GLY A 20 7.63 -7.71 -7.23
C GLY A 20 7.61 -7.05 -5.86
N ASP A 21 8.11 -5.82 -5.80
CA ASP A 21 8.25 -5.08 -4.56
C ASP A 21 7.17 -4.01 -4.41
N LEU A 22 6.71 -3.83 -3.17
CA LEU A 22 5.89 -2.69 -2.77
C LEU A 22 6.82 -1.59 -2.22
N LYS A 23 6.80 -0.41 -2.84
CA LYS A 23 7.35 0.82 -2.27
C LYS A 23 6.23 1.73 -1.81
N ASN A 24 6.31 2.18 -0.56
CA ASN A 24 5.39 3.16 0.00
C ASN A 24 6.16 4.29 0.69
N ASP A 25 5.72 5.52 0.47
CA ASP A 25 6.23 6.70 1.19
C ASP A 25 5.38 7.05 2.43
N PHE A 26 4.28 6.33 2.63
CA PHE A 26 3.39 6.52 3.77
C PHE A 26 3.87 5.74 5.00
N PRO A 27 3.65 6.24 6.23
CA PRO A 27 3.89 5.50 7.46
C PRO A 27 2.82 4.40 7.63
N ILE A 28 2.92 3.34 6.83
CA ILE A 28 2.02 2.19 6.91
C ILE A 28 2.34 1.42 8.18
N LYS A 29 1.32 1.21 9.01
CA LYS A 29 1.38 0.28 10.12
C LYS A 29 0.92 -1.08 9.62
N ILE A 30 1.85 -2.02 9.48
CA ILE A 30 1.52 -3.39 9.09
C ILE A 30 0.63 -3.99 10.18
N THR A 31 -0.54 -4.48 9.77
CA THR A 31 -1.53 -5.11 10.65
C THR A 31 -1.55 -6.62 10.47
N GLU A 32 -1.35 -7.08 9.24
CA GLU A 32 -1.20 -8.50 8.90
C GLU A 32 -0.12 -8.63 7.82
N GLU A 33 0.77 -9.60 7.97
CA GLU A 33 1.75 -9.97 6.96
C GLU A 33 1.72 -11.49 6.88
N THR A 34 1.19 -12.01 5.78
CA THR A 34 1.10 -13.45 5.56
C THR A 34 2.40 -13.95 4.94
N ASP A 35 2.87 -13.24 3.91
CA ASP A 35 4.03 -13.60 3.11
C ASP A 35 4.76 -12.34 2.64
N LYS A 36 5.97 -12.52 2.10
CA LYS A 36 6.78 -11.45 1.52
C LYS A 36 6.07 -10.70 0.38
N HIS A 37 5.02 -11.31 -0.18
CA HIS A 37 4.24 -10.75 -1.27
C HIS A 37 2.78 -10.47 -0.90
N GLU A 38 2.32 -10.85 0.30
CA GLU A 38 0.99 -10.56 0.83
C GLU A 38 1.11 -9.77 2.13
N ILE A 39 0.85 -8.46 2.04
CA ILE A 39 1.07 -7.52 3.14
C ILE A 39 -0.16 -6.64 3.30
N LYS A 40 -0.68 -6.56 4.52
CA LYS A 40 -1.80 -5.69 4.88
C LYS A 40 -1.37 -4.71 5.95
N GLY A 41 -1.72 -3.45 5.72
CA GLY A 41 -1.41 -2.39 6.66
C GLY A 41 -2.46 -1.32 6.68
N THR A 42 -2.30 -0.38 7.61
CA THR A 42 -3.16 0.78 7.74
C THR A 42 -2.30 2.04 7.84
N VAL A 43 -2.65 3.05 7.06
CA VAL A 43 -2.09 4.40 7.09
C VAL A 43 -3.06 5.29 7.86
N GLY A 44 -2.62 5.80 9.00
CA GLY A 44 -3.44 6.65 9.87
C GLY A 44 -4.65 5.90 10.44
N ASN A 45 -5.82 6.55 10.44
CA ASN A 45 -7.08 6.02 10.93
C ASN A 45 -8.13 5.88 9.80
N GLY A 46 -7.66 5.41 8.65
CA GLY A 46 -8.41 5.40 7.41
C GLY A 46 -9.45 4.31 7.33
N ASN A 47 -10.68 4.68 6.93
CA ASN A 47 -11.74 3.70 6.68
C ASN A 47 -11.79 3.21 5.22
N LYS A 48 -11.01 3.81 4.31
CA LYS A 48 -10.94 3.35 2.91
C LYS A 48 -9.91 2.25 2.78
N THR A 49 -10.21 1.20 2.01
CA THR A 49 -9.25 0.12 1.71
C THR A 49 -8.79 0.22 0.27
N ILE A 50 -7.48 0.16 0.05
CA ILE A 50 -6.82 0.10 -1.25
C ILE A 50 -6.27 -1.30 -1.40
N LYS A 51 -6.89 -2.09 -2.29
CA LYS A 51 -6.43 -3.42 -2.66
C LYS A 51 -5.58 -3.32 -3.92
N ILE A 52 -4.36 -3.85 -3.88
CA ILE A 52 -3.42 -3.88 -4.99
C ILE A 52 -3.08 -5.33 -5.25
N ASP A 53 -3.61 -5.90 -6.33
CA ASP A 53 -3.27 -7.24 -6.80
C ASP A 53 -2.38 -7.09 -8.05
N THR A 54 -1.16 -7.62 -8.00
CA THR A 54 -0.24 -7.59 -9.14
C THR A 54 0.51 -8.90 -9.30
N THR A 55 0.40 -9.56 -10.44
CA THR A 55 1.11 -10.84 -10.63
C THR A 55 2.61 -10.61 -10.87
N SER A 56 3.00 -9.53 -11.55
CA SER A 56 4.41 -9.25 -11.82
C SER A 56 4.66 -7.76 -12.03
N GLY A 57 5.48 -7.17 -11.16
CA GLY A 57 5.91 -5.77 -11.26
C GLY A 57 5.80 -5.00 -9.94
N ASN A 58 6.51 -3.89 -9.88
CA ASN A 58 6.63 -3.09 -8.66
C ASN A 58 5.44 -2.13 -8.50
N ALA A 59 4.90 -2.07 -7.29
CA ALA A 59 3.86 -1.12 -6.91
C ALA A 59 4.48 0.01 -6.10
N ILE A 60 4.22 1.26 -6.50
CA ILE A 60 4.78 2.45 -5.86
C ILE A 60 3.64 3.34 -5.39
N LEU A 61 3.54 3.59 -4.08
CA LEU A 61 2.60 4.50 -3.45
C LEU A 61 3.31 5.80 -3.10
N ASN A 62 2.98 6.85 -3.86
CA ASN A 62 3.52 8.19 -3.66
C ASN A 62 2.50 9.09 -2.96
N ALA A 63 2.98 9.89 -2.02
CA ALA A 63 2.16 10.89 -1.36
C ALA A 63 2.25 12.23 -2.10
N PHE A 64 1.11 12.81 -2.49
CA PHE A 64 1.03 14.13 -3.14
C PHE A 64 0.21 15.12 -2.32
N GLY A 65 0.39 16.42 -2.56
CA GLY A 65 -0.31 17.49 -1.84
C GLY A 65 0.49 18.07 -0.68
N GLU A 66 0.56 19.40 -0.65
CA GLU A 66 1.13 20.26 0.41
C GLU A 66 0.14 20.47 1.57
#